data_AF-A0A521QVF3-F1
#
_entry.id   AF-A0A521QVF3-F1
#
_cell.length_a   1.000
_cell.length_b   1.000
_cell.length_c   1.000
_cell.angle_alpha   90.00
_cell.angle_beta   90.00
_cell.angle_gamma   90.00
#
_symmetry.space_group_name_H-M   'P 1'
#
loop_
_entity.id
_entity.type
_entity.pdbx_description
1 polymer ?
#
loop_
_entity_poly.entity_id
_entity_poly.type
_entity_poly.pdbx_seq_one_letter_code
_entity_poly.pdbx_strand_id
1 'polypeptide(L)'
;MLAVTSPALAQTADQMKVAYNGARNQLGVVKYCQEKGFADAETVTTQQKMLGLIPKPADAKEGDEAEALGKKGTVSSMGTTQDLAAAAKAQNTSVEKVCQALASAIKQAGASLPK
;
A
#
# COMPACT_ATOMS: atom_id res chain seq x y z
N MET A 1 12.36 39.34 14.14
CA MET A 1 12.69 37.92 13.92
C MET A 1 11.82 37.42 12.78
N LEU A 2 12.38 37.29 11.57
CA LEU A 2 11.66 36.70 10.43
C LEU A 2 11.76 35.18 10.54
N ALA A 3 10.66 34.54 10.92
CA ALA A 3 10.54 33.08 10.88
C ALA A 3 10.47 32.64 9.42
N VAL A 4 11.57 32.11 8.91
CA VAL A 4 11.62 31.40 7.63
C VAL A 4 11.01 30.01 7.86
N THR A 5 9.69 29.88 7.72
CA THR A 5 9.06 28.56 7.58
C THR A 5 9.24 28.11 6.13
N SER A 6 10.34 27.40 5.87
CA SER A 6 10.66 26.89 4.54
C SER A 6 9.61 25.87 4.06
N PRO A 7 8.95 26.08 2.91
CA PRO A 7 7.93 25.17 2.36
C PRO A 7 8.48 23.78 1.97
N ALA A 8 9.81 23.65 1.84
CA ALA A 8 10.46 22.39 1.48
C ALA A 8 10.25 21.26 2.51
N LEU A 9 10.22 21.57 3.81
CA LEU A 9 10.02 20.57 4.88
C LEU A 9 8.58 20.05 4.92
N ALA A 10 7.60 20.93 4.69
CA ALA A 10 6.19 20.55 4.61
C ALA A 10 5.93 19.63 3.40
N GLN A 11 6.52 19.96 2.25
CA GLN A 11 6.40 19.14 1.03
C GLN A 11 6.96 17.72 1.23
N THR A 12 8.06 17.58 1.98
CA THR A 12 8.58 16.25 2.33
C THR A 12 7.68 15.49 3.29
N ALA A 13 7.09 16.16 4.29
CA ALA A 13 6.21 15.50 5.24
C ALA A 13 4.93 14.97 4.57
N ASP A 14 4.33 15.76 3.68
CA ASP A 14 3.14 15.35 2.93
C ASP A 14 3.44 14.19 1.98
N GLN A 15 4.58 14.22 1.28
CA GLN A 15 5.00 13.11 0.42
C GLN A 15 5.22 11.82 1.22
N MET A 16 5.81 11.92 2.41
CA MET A 16 6.01 10.78 3.30
C MET A 16 4.68 10.21 3.81
N LYS A 17 3.72 11.09 4.14
CA LYS A 17 2.36 10.68 4.54
C LYS A 17 1.65 9.93 3.40
N VAL A 18 1.75 10.44 2.18
CA VAL A 18 1.18 9.78 0.98
C VAL A 18 1.81 8.40 0.77
N ALA A 19 3.14 8.29 0.88
CA ALA A 19 3.84 7.01 0.75
C ALA A 19 3.40 6.01 1.85
N TYR A 20 3.32 6.44 3.10
CA TYR A 20 2.86 5.62 4.21
C TYR A 20 1.42 5.13 3.99
N ASN A 21 0.50 6.05 3.66
CA ASN A 21 -0.90 5.71 3.40
C ASN A 21 -1.05 4.73 2.23
N GLY A 22 -0.32 4.95 1.13
CA GLY A 22 -0.31 4.03 -0.02
C GLY A 22 0.21 2.64 0.36
N ALA A 23 1.30 2.55 1.13
CA ALA A 23 1.84 1.28 1.59
C ALA A 23 0.91 0.56 2.59
N ARG A 24 0.18 1.29 3.44
CA ARG A 24 -0.87 0.72 4.31
C ARG A 24 -2.04 0.19 3.49
N ASN A 25 -2.49 0.92 2.47
CA ASN A 25 -3.50 0.42 1.54
C ASN A 25 -3.04 -0.85 0.83
N GLN A 26 -1.81 -0.86 0.32
CA GLN A 26 -1.21 -2.01 -0.34
C GLN A 26 -1.18 -3.23 0.59
N LEU A 27 -0.82 -3.05 1.87
CA LEU A 27 -0.89 -4.10 2.89
C LEU A 27 -2.31 -4.63 3.09
N GLY A 28 -3.31 -3.75 3.09
CA GLY A 28 -4.72 -4.15 3.14
C GLY A 28 -5.12 -5.02 1.95
N VAL A 29 -4.73 -4.62 0.72
CA VAL A 29 -5.03 -5.37 -0.50
C VAL A 29 -4.36 -6.75 -0.49
N VAL A 30 -3.13 -6.86 0.01
CA VAL A 30 -2.44 -8.15 0.13
C VAL A 30 -3.14 -9.07 1.13
N LYS A 31 -3.63 -8.52 2.25
CA LYS A 31 -4.45 -9.28 3.21
C LYS A 31 -5.76 -9.75 2.59
N TYR A 32 -6.43 -8.91 1.80
CA TYR A 32 -7.59 -9.33 1.01
C TYR A 32 -7.25 -10.49 0.07
N CYS A 33 -6.14 -10.41 -0.67
CA CYS A 33 -5.69 -11.48 -1.55
C CYS A 33 -5.38 -12.78 -0.79
N GLN A 34 -4.79 -12.68 0.41
CA GLN A 34 -4.54 -13.82 1.28
C GLN A 34 -5.85 -14.46 1.76
N GLU A 35 -6.81 -13.66 2.23
CA GLU A 35 -8.13 -14.15 2.70
C GLU A 35 -8.91 -14.87 1.59
N LYS A 36 -8.70 -14.48 0.33
CA LYS A 36 -9.26 -15.15 -0.85
C LYS A 36 -8.50 -16.41 -1.27
N GLY A 37 -7.34 -16.68 -0.69
CA GLY A 37 -6.47 -17.81 -1.06
C GLY A 37 -5.57 -17.55 -2.27
N PHE A 38 -5.40 -16.28 -2.68
CA PHE A 38 -4.63 -15.89 -3.88
C PHE A 38 -3.22 -15.37 -3.58
N ALA A 39 -2.86 -15.24 -2.30
CA ALA A 39 -1.52 -14.91 -1.83
C ALA A 39 -1.20 -15.71 -0.55
N ASP A 40 0.07 -16.01 -0.32
CA ASP A 40 0.51 -16.69 0.89
C ASP A 40 0.78 -15.72 2.06
N ALA A 41 0.90 -16.28 3.26
CA ALA A 41 1.21 -15.50 4.46
C ALA A 41 2.58 -14.79 4.37
N GLU A 42 3.55 -15.38 3.67
CA GLU A 42 4.88 -14.80 3.47
C GLU A 42 4.80 -13.48 2.68
N THR A 43 3.88 -13.37 1.71
CA THR A 43 3.64 -12.14 0.95
C THR A 43 3.19 -11.01 1.88
N VAL A 44 2.29 -11.29 2.84
CA VAL A 44 1.87 -10.30 3.85
C VAL A 44 3.05 -9.88 4.73
N THR A 45 3.84 -10.85 5.22
CA THR A 45 5.03 -10.57 6.02
C THR A 45 6.05 -9.71 5.27
N THR A 46 6.27 -9.98 3.99
CA THR A 46 7.17 -9.20 3.14
C THR A 46 6.66 -7.77 2.97
N GLN A 47 5.37 -7.59 2.69
CA GLN A 47 4.76 -6.26 2.60
C GLN A 47 4.86 -5.48 3.92
N GLN A 48 4.73 -6.16 5.07
CA GLN A 48 4.93 -5.53 6.39
C GLN A 48 6.37 -5.06 6.61
N LYS A 49 7.36 -5.86 6.18
CA LYS A 49 8.78 -5.45 6.23
C LYS A 49 9.02 -4.20 5.39
N MET A 50 8.48 -4.17 4.16
CA MET A 50 8.59 -3.00 3.28
C MET A 50 7.93 -1.76 3.88
N LEU A 51 6.73 -1.91 4.46
CA LEU A 51 6.06 -0.82 5.18
C LEU A 51 6.91 -0.30 6.36
N GLY A 52 7.61 -1.18 7.06
CA GLY A 52 8.51 -0.81 8.16
C GLY A 52 9.70 0.06 7.75
N LEU A 53 10.04 0.11 6.46
CA LEU A 53 11.05 1.02 5.93
C LEU A 53 10.53 2.45 5.72
N ILE A 54 9.22 2.64 5.75
CA ILE A 54 8.59 3.96 5.60
C ILE A 54 8.43 4.55 7.01
N PRO A 55 9.04 5.72 7.29
CA PRO A 55 8.83 6.45 8.52
C PRO A 55 7.34 6.60 8.83
N LYS A 56 6.95 6.11 10.01
CA LYS A 56 5.57 6.22 10.48
C LYS A 56 5.28 7.68 10.84
N PRO A 57 4.23 8.31 10.27
CA PRO A 57 3.81 9.64 10.65
C PRO A 57 3.27 9.66 12.09
N ALA A 58 3.29 10.83 12.73
CA ALA A 58 2.75 11.00 14.09
C ALA A 58 1.25 10.69 14.15
N ASP A 59 0.49 11.08 13.12
CA ASP A 59 -0.89 10.69 12.91
C ASP A 59 -0.97 9.61 11.81
N ALA A 60 -1.39 8.41 12.21
CA ALA A 60 -1.53 7.25 11.34
C ALA A 60 -2.98 6.96 10.92
N LYS A 61 -3.96 7.77 11.33
CA LYS A 61 -5.40 7.50 11.13
C LYS A 61 -5.76 7.26 9.67
N GLU A 62 -5.29 8.12 8.77
CA GLU A 62 -5.52 7.95 7.32
C GLU A 62 -4.86 6.67 6.78
N GLY A 63 -3.70 6.29 7.30
CA GLY A 63 -3.05 5.03 6.96
C GLY A 63 -3.85 3.81 7.42
N ASP A 64 -4.48 3.87 8.59
CA ASP A 64 -5.35 2.80 9.11
C ASP A 64 -6.64 2.68 8.28
N GLU A 65 -7.24 3.82 7.90
CA GLU A 65 -8.37 3.88 6.97
C GLU A 65 -7.99 3.32 5.59
N ALA A 66 -6.80 3.66 5.11
CA ALA A 66 -6.27 3.16 3.84
C ALA A 66 -6.06 1.64 3.87
N GLU A 67 -5.52 1.07 4.95
CA GLU A 67 -5.43 -0.40 5.12
C GLU A 67 -6.83 -1.03 5.16
N ALA A 68 -7.79 -0.42 5.87
CA ALA A 68 -9.16 -0.93 5.96
C ALA A 68 -9.87 -0.94 4.59
N LEU A 69 -9.64 0.08 3.75
CA LEU A 69 -10.10 0.09 2.35
C LEU A 69 -9.42 -1.02 1.53
N GLY A 70 -8.11 -1.19 1.70
CA GLY A 70 -7.35 -2.26 1.03
C GLY A 70 -7.90 -3.65 1.34
N LYS A 71 -8.25 -3.92 2.61
CA LYS A 71 -8.87 -5.19 3.04
C LYS A 71 -10.22 -5.46 2.40
N LYS A 72 -10.90 -4.44 1.89
CA LYS A 72 -12.16 -4.59 1.14
C LYS A 72 -11.93 -4.85 -0.34
N GLY A 73 -10.67 -4.96 -0.78
CA GLY A 73 -10.32 -5.11 -2.19
C GLY A 73 -10.30 -3.78 -2.94
N THR A 74 -10.03 -2.66 -2.27
CA THR A 74 -9.96 -1.33 -2.90
C THR A 74 -8.54 -0.78 -2.86
N VAL A 75 -7.95 -0.51 -4.03
CA VAL A 75 -6.70 0.26 -4.12
C VAL A 75 -7.02 1.74 -3.95
N SER A 76 -6.24 2.43 -3.11
CA SER A 76 -6.26 3.90 -3.01
C SER A 76 -4.90 4.43 -3.42
N SER A 77 -4.89 5.27 -4.46
CA SER A 77 -3.68 5.91 -4.97
C SER A 77 -3.97 7.36 -5.32
N MET A 78 -3.18 8.29 -4.76
CA MET A 78 -3.21 9.72 -5.10
C MET A 78 -4.63 10.34 -5.11
N GLY A 79 -5.47 9.98 -4.13
CA GLY A 79 -6.82 10.51 -3.99
C GLY A 79 -7.89 9.85 -4.87
N THR A 80 -7.52 8.82 -5.64
CA THR A 80 -8.46 7.99 -6.40
C THR A 80 -8.54 6.59 -5.81
N THR A 81 -9.75 6.06 -5.72
CA THR A 81 -9.99 4.67 -5.29
C THR A 81 -10.46 3.81 -6.45
N GLN A 82 -9.98 2.58 -6.51
CA GLN A 82 -10.37 1.61 -7.52
C GLN A 82 -10.64 0.24 -6.88
N ASP A 83 -11.83 -0.30 -7.13
CA ASP A 83 -12.20 -1.65 -6.72
C ASP A 83 -11.45 -2.70 -7.58
N LEU A 84 -10.83 -3.69 -6.93
CA LEU A 84 -10.05 -4.73 -7.62
C LEU A 84 -10.90 -5.57 -8.57
N ALA A 85 -12.13 -5.90 -8.19
CA ALA A 85 -12.99 -6.76 -9.01
C ALA A 85 -13.48 -6.01 -10.26
N ALA A 86 -13.90 -4.75 -10.10
CA ALA A 86 -14.25 -3.88 -11.20
C ALA A 86 -13.06 -3.66 -12.15
N ALA A 87 -11.87 -3.40 -11.59
CA ALA A 87 -10.64 -3.21 -12.36
C ALA A 87 -10.22 -4.47 -13.13
N ALA A 88 -10.30 -5.64 -12.48
CA ALA A 88 -9.99 -6.91 -13.13
C ALA A 88 -10.95 -7.16 -14.30
N LYS A 89 -12.26 -6.93 -14.09
CA LYS A 89 -13.27 -7.06 -15.14
C LYS A 89 -13.02 -6.11 -16.31
N ALA A 90 -12.74 -4.84 -16.05
CA ALA A 90 -12.43 -3.85 -17.09
C ALA A 90 -11.19 -4.23 -17.92
N GLN A 91 -10.24 -4.92 -17.31
CA GLN A 91 -9.02 -5.42 -17.95
C GLN A 91 -9.16 -6.85 -18.52
N ASN A 92 -10.38 -7.41 -18.56
CA ASN A 92 -10.64 -8.80 -18.98
C ASN A 92 -9.75 -9.83 -18.26
N THR A 93 -9.51 -9.63 -16.96
CA THR A 93 -8.74 -10.51 -16.09
C THR A 93 -9.56 -10.91 -14.85
N SER A 94 -8.96 -11.71 -13.96
CA SER A 94 -9.56 -12.12 -12.70
C SER A 94 -8.88 -11.46 -11.50
N VAL A 95 -9.60 -11.34 -10.38
CA VAL A 95 -9.04 -10.89 -9.11
C VAL A 95 -7.87 -11.78 -8.68
N GLU A 96 -7.97 -13.10 -8.92
CA GLU A 96 -6.88 -14.04 -8.67
C GLU A 96 -5.60 -13.66 -9.41
N LYS A 97 -5.67 -13.42 -10.73
CA LYS A 97 -4.50 -13.04 -11.53
C LYS A 97 -3.89 -11.72 -11.06
N VAL A 98 -4.72 -10.75 -10.71
CA VAL A 98 -4.26 -9.47 -10.14
C VAL A 98 -3.54 -9.69 -8.82
N CYS A 99 -4.12 -10.49 -7.92
CA CYS A 99 -3.50 -10.84 -6.63
C CYS A 99 -2.18 -11.60 -6.79
N GLN A 100 -2.11 -12.56 -7.71
CA GLN A 100 -0.90 -13.33 -7.99
C GLN A 100 0.23 -12.45 -8.56
N ALA A 101 -0.12 -11.52 -9.46
CA ALA A 101 0.83 -10.55 -10.00
C ALA A 101 1.35 -9.62 -8.88
N LEU A 102 0.45 -9.14 -8.02
CA LEU A 102 0.81 -8.33 -6.86
C LEU A 102 1.74 -9.08 -5.89
N ALA A 103 1.39 -10.32 -5.54
CA ALA A 103 2.19 -11.14 -4.64
C ALA A 103 3.59 -11.38 -5.21
N SER A 104 3.68 -11.65 -6.51
CA SER A 104 4.95 -11.82 -7.23
C SER A 104 5.80 -10.55 -7.18
N ALA A 105 5.20 -9.38 -7.41
CA ALA A 105 5.88 -8.09 -7.34
C ALA A 105 6.42 -7.80 -5.93
N ILE A 106 5.63 -8.11 -4.89
CA ILE A 106 6.06 -7.94 -3.49
C ILE A 106 7.23 -8.84 -3.15
N LYS A 107 7.22 -10.10 -3.58
CA LYS A 107 8.34 -11.02 -3.35
C LYS A 107 9.61 -10.53 -4.03
N GLN A 108 9.51 -10.04 -5.26
CA GLN A 108 10.64 -9.46 -5.99
C GLN A 108 11.19 -8.21 -5.30
N ALA A 109 10.32 -7.30 -4.86
CA ALA A 109 10.72 -6.13 -4.10
C ALA A 109 11.35 -6.52 -2.75
N GLY A 110 10.77 -7.51 -2.06
CA GLY A 110 11.24 -8.08 -0.80
C GLY A 110 12.64 -8.67 -0.90
N ALA A 111 12.98 -9.33 -2.01
CA ALA A 111 14.30 -9.89 -2.26
C ALA A 111 15.40 -8.81 -2.37
N SER A 112 15.01 -7.57 -2.66
CA SER A 112 15.92 -6.43 -2.78
C SER A 112 16.06 -5.63 -1.48
N LEU A 113 15.38 -6.04 -0.39
CA LEU A 113 15.49 -5.35 0.89
C LEU A 113 16.87 -5.57 1.52
N PRO A 114 17.42 -4.57 2.23
CA PRO A 114 18.61 -4.76 3.04
C PRO A 114 18.42 -5.92 4.03
N LYS A 115 19.46 -6.74 4.19
CA LYS A 115 19.46 -7.85 5.16
C LYS A 115 19.59 -7.35 6.58
#